data_AF-A0A644Z109-F1
#
_entry.id   AF-A0A644Z109-F1
#
_cell.length_a   1.000
_cell.length_b   1.000
_cell.length_c   1.000
_cell.angle_alpha   90.00
_cell.angle_beta   90.00
_cell.angle_gamma   90.00
#
_symmetry.space_group_name_H-M   'P 1'
#
loop_
_entity.id
_entity.type
_entity.pdbx_description
1 polymer ?
#
loop_
_entity_poly.entity_id
_entity_poly.type
_entity_poly.pdbx_seq_one_letter_code
_entity_poly.pdbx_strand_id
1 'polypeptide(L)'
;MAILGSIEDGLTGNFNTLAVKAILDGFAAMAFASSLGVGVIFSAVMVLFYQGAITLLAGQVQNIATASMMNELTATGGVILVALAISSLLEIKKIRTGSFLPALLVAPLIVWVISLF
;
A
#
# COMPACT_ATOMS: atom_id res chain seq x y z
N MET A 1 2.88 -3.05 -1.75
CA MET A 1 2.41 -3.31 -0.36
C MET A 1 2.38 -2.08 0.54
N ALA A 2 3.18 -1.01 0.33
CA ALA A 2 3.12 0.18 1.20
C ALA A 2 1.73 0.84 1.21
N ILE A 3 1.20 1.20 0.05
CA ILE A 3 -0.07 1.93 -0.06
C ILE A 3 -1.23 1.09 0.48
N LEU A 4 -1.39 -0.15 -0.01
CA LEU A 4 -2.49 -1.03 0.41
C LEU A 4 -2.43 -1.33 1.91
N GLY A 5 -1.25 -1.67 2.43
CA GLY A 5 -1.08 -1.93 3.85
C GLY A 5 -1.36 -0.70 4.71
N SER A 6 -0.95 0.51 4.29
CA SER A 6 -1.21 1.74 5.06
C SER A 6 -2.70 2.09 5.09
N ILE A 7 -3.43 1.80 4.01
CA ILE A 7 -4.88 1.98 3.98
C ILE A 7 -5.57 0.94 4.87
N GLU A 8 -5.17 -0.33 4.79
CA GLU A 8 -5.70 -1.41 5.63
C GLU A 8 -5.47 -1.11 7.12
N ASP A 9 -4.25 -0.70 7.49
CA ASP A 9 -3.87 -0.32 8.84
C ASP A 9 -4.73 0.85 9.35
N GLY A 10 -4.90 1.91 8.56
CA GLY A 10 -5.71 3.05 8.97
C GLY A 10 -7.20 2.73 9.10
N LEU A 11 -7.75 1.84 8.26
CA LEU A 11 -9.17 1.50 8.27
C LEU A 11 -9.55 0.41 9.28
N THR A 12 -8.66 -0.56 9.52
CA THR A 12 -8.96 -1.76 10.33
C THR A 12 -8.15 -1.83 11.63
N GLY A 13 -7.10 -1.02 11.76
CA GLY A 13 -6.10 -1.14 12.84
C GLY A 13 -5.16 -2.35 12.68
N ASN A 14 -5.23 -3.07 11.55
CA ASN A 14 -4.38 -4.23 11.29
C ASN A 14 -3.08 -3.82 10.59
N PHE A 15 -2.01 -3.68 11.37
CA PHE A 15 -0.69 -3.33 10.89
C PHE A 15 0.16 -4.53 10.43
N ASN A 16 -0.37 -5.76 10.40
CA ASN A 16 0.42 -6.97 10.13
C ASN A 16 1.14 -6.90 8.77
N THR A 17 0.43 -6.47 7.72
CA THR A 17 0.99 -6.25 6.38
C THR A 17 2.14 -5.24 6.39
N LEU A 18 2.02 -4.17 7.20
CA LEU A 18 3.08 -3.17 7.39
C LEU A 18 4.27 -3.72 8.18
N ALA A 19 4.02 -4.51 9.22
CA ALA A 19 5.07 -5.13 10.03
C ALA A 19 5.93 -6.09 9.21
N VAL A 20 5.29 -6.96 8.42
CA VAL A 20 6.00 -7.86 7.50
C VAL A 20 6.86 -7.05 6.53
N LYS A 21 6.31 -5.96 5.98
CA LYS A 21 7.08 -5.06 5.10
C LYS A 21 8.24 -4.38 5.81
N ALA A 22 8.06 -3.89 7.03
CA ALA A 22 9.10 -3.23 7.80
C ALA A 22 10.29 -4.15 8.06
N ILE A 23 10.04 -5.43 8.32
CA ILE A 23 11.09 -6.45 8.46
C ILE A 23 11.86 -6.61 7.14
N LEU A 24 11.15 -6.75 6.01
CA LEU A 24 11.77 -6.87 4.68
C LEU A 24 12.60 -5.63 4.31
N ASP A 25 12.07 -4.44 4.57
CA ASP A 25 12.75 -3.17 4.35
C ASP A 25 13.99 -3.05 5.25
N GLY A 26 13.94 -3.57 6.49
CA GLY A 26 15.08 -3.64 7.40
C GLY A 26 16.23 -4.51 6.88
N PHE A 27 15.92 -5.69 6.33
CA PHE A 27 16.92 -6.53 5.67
C PHE A 27 17.55 -5.83 4.46
N ALA A 28 16.75 -5.18 3.62
CA ALA A 28 17.24 -4.42 2.48
C ALA A 28 18.10 -3.22 2.93
N ALA A 29 17.70 -2.52 3.99
CA ALA A 29 18.43 -1.38 4.54
C ALA A 29 19.81 -1.79 5.06
N MET A 30 19.97 -2.97 5.67
CA MET A 30 21.30 -3.47 6.08
C MET A 30 22.22 -3.68 4.87
N ALA A 31 21.71 -4.26 3.78
CA ALA A 31 22.48 -4.44 2.55
C ALA A 31 22.83 -3.09 1.89
N PHE A 32 21.90 -2.14 1.85
CA PHE A 32 22.18 -0.82 1.30
C PHE A 32 23.09 0.03 2.20
N ALA A 33 23.03 -0.13 3.51
CA ALA A 33 23.87 0.62 4.45
C ALA A 33 25.36 0.27 4.30
N SER A 34 25.70 -0.95 3.91
CA SER A 34 27.09 -1.33 3.64
C SER A 34 27.66 -0.65 2.38
N SER A 35 26.80 -0.31 1.42
CA SER A 35 27.19 0.28 0.14
C SER A 35 27.04 1.81 0.10
N LEU A 36 25.98 2.33 0.71
CA LEU A 36 25.58 3.75 0.70
C LEU A 36 25.81 4.46 2.04
N GLY A 37 26.26 3.72 3.07
CA GLY A 37 26.64 4.26 4.37
C GLY A 37 25.46 4.71 5.23
N VAL A 38 25.74 5.66 6.14
CA VAL A 38 24.78 6.18 7.14
C VAL A 38 23.55 6.86 6.51
N GLY A 39 23.63 7.26 5.24
CA GLY A 39 22.53 7.91 4.51
C GLY A 39 21.24 7.10 4.50
N VAL A 40 21.32 5.77 4.59
CA VAL A 40 20.15 4.87 4.56
C VAL A 40 19.21 5.09 5.73
N ILE A 41 19.70 5.47 6.91
CA ILE A 41 18.84 5.68 8.10
C ILE A 41 17.86 6.84 7.88
N PHE A 42 18.25 7.85 7.09
CA PHE A 42 17.39 8.99 6.80
C PHE A 42 16.18 8.63 5.92
N SER A 43 16.19 7.47 5.25
CA SER A 43 15.03 6.96 4.51
C SER A 43 13.83 6.66 5.42
N ALA A 44 14.07 6.34 6.70
CA ALA A 44 13.01 6.07 7.67
C ALA A 44 12.08 7.28 7.85
N VAL A 45 12.63 8.51 7.76
CA VAL A 45 11.84 9.75 7.86
C VAL A 45 10.84 9.84 6.71
N MET A 46 11.28 9.60 5.47
CA MET A 46 10.36 9.63 4.32
C MET A 46 9.33 8.51 4.34
N VAL A 47 9.73 7.33 4.79
CA VAL A 47 8.80 6.21 4.97
C VAL A 47 7.73 6.55 6.01
N LEU A 48 8.12 7.15 7.13
CA LEU A 48 7.20 7.59 8.18
C LEU A 48 6.21 8.64 7.67
N PHE A 49 6.68 9.65 6.95
CA PHE A 49 5.77 10.65 6.37
C PHE A 49 4.84 10.04 5.32
N TYR A 50 5.36 9.24 4.40
CA TYR A 50 4.58 8.68 3.31
C TYR A 50 3.53 7.66 3.80
N GLN A 51 3.96 6.64 4.54
CA GLN A 51 3.06 5.60 5.04
C GLN A 51 2.19 6.13 6.18
N GLY A 52 2.77 6.89 7.10
CA GLY A 52 2.05 7.46 8.24
C GLY A 52 0.96 8.45 7.82
N ALA A 53 1.21 9.31 6.81
CA ALA A 53 0.17 10.20 6.30
C ALA A 53 -1.00 9.40 5.69
N ILE A 54 -0.71 8.33 4.94
CA ILE A 54 -1.76 7.49 4.35
C ILE A 54 -2.57 6.79 5.46
N THR A 55 -1.90 6.20 6.44
CA THR A 55 -2.57 5.54 7.58
C THR A 55 -3.44 6.52 8.36
N LEU A 56 -2.95 7.73 8.66
CA LEU A 56 -3.72 8.76 9.36
C LEU A 56 -4.95 9.22 8.56
N LEU A 57 -4.79 9.46 7.25
CA LEU A 57 -5.90 9.84 6.37
C LEU A 57 -6.93 8.73 6.25
N ALA A 58 -6.49 7.48 6.13
CA ALA A 58 -7.36 6.31 6.09
C ALA A 58 -8.18 6.19 7.39
N GLY A 59 -7.58 6.42 8.55
CA GLY A 59 -8.29 6.43 9.84
C GLY A 59 -9.43 7.43 9.92
N GLN A 60 -9.34 8.60 9.26
CA GLN A 60 -10.44 9.57 9.22
C GLN A 60 -11.66 9.06 8.44
N VAL A 61 -11.45 8.16 7.48
CA VAL A 61 -12.48 7.60 6.59
C VAL A 61 -13.04 6.28 7.14
N GLN A 62 -12.53 5.79 8.27
CA GLN A 62 -12.93 4.53 8.90
C GLN A 62 -14.44 4.44 9.15
N ASN A 63 -15.08 5.53 9.59
CA ASN A 63 -16.53 5.56 9.88
C ASN A 63 -17.41 5.32 8.63
N ILE A 64 -16.85 5.50 7.44
CA ILE A 64 -17.55 5.34 6.15
C ILE A 64 -17.17 3.98 5.51
N ALA A 65 -16.10 3.34 5.99
CA ALA A 65 -15.59 2.11 5.42
C ALA A 65 -16.41 0.89 5.85
N THR A 66 -17.02 0.22 4.87
CA THR A 66 -17.74 -1.04 5.09
C THR A 66 -16.86 -2.26 4.74
N ALA A 67 -17.23 -3.44 5.24
CA ALA A 67 -16.55 -4.69 4.90
C ALA A 67 -16.52 -4.97 3.38
N SER A 68 -17.59 -4.59 2.66
CA SER A 68 -17.64 -4.73 1.21
C SER A 68 -16.65 -3.80 0.50
N MET A 69 -16.48 -2.56 0.97
CA MET A 69 -15.48 -1.63 0.43
C MET A 69 -14.05 -2.15 0.64
N MET A 70 -13.78 -2.77 1.80
CA MET A 70 -12.48 -3.36 2.11
C MET A 70 -12.13 -4.55 1.22
N ASN A 71 -13.13 -5.40 0.94
CA ASN A 71 -12.96 -6.55 0.05
C ASN A 71 -12.60 -6.10 -1.37
N GLU A 72 -13.31 -5.10 -1.91
CA GLU A 72 -13.03 -4.56 -3.25
C GLU A 72 -11.68 -3.83 -3.31
N LEU A 73 -11.31 -3.12 -2.25
CA LEU A 73 -9.99 -2.49 -2.13
C LEU A 73 -8.87 -3.54 -2.16
N THR A 74 -9.02 -4.61 -1.39
CA THR A 74 -8.05 -5.73 -1.33
C THR A 74 -7.99 -6.47 -2.65
N ALA A 75 -9.13 -6.74 -3.29
CA ALA A 75 -9.19 -7.38 -4.60
C ALA A 75 -8.48 -6.54 -5.68
N THR A 76 -8.79 -5.25 -5.74
CA THR A 76 -8.15 -4.30 -6.67
C THR A 76 -6.65 -4.20 -6.42
N GLY A 77 -6.25 -4.09 -5.14
CA GLY A 77 -4.84 -4.09 -4.75
C GLY A 77 -4.11 -5.37 -5.14
N GLY A 78 -4.75 -6.53 -4.96
CA GLY A 78 -4.24 -7.84 -5.38
C GLY A 78 -3.96 -7.90 -6.88
N VAL A 79 -4.88 -7.43 -7.72
CA VAL A 79 -4.69 -7.39 -9.18
C VAL A 79 -3.52 -6.47 -9.56
N ILE A 80 -3.39 -5.31 -8.93
CA ILE A 80 -2.24 -4.40 -9.16
C ILE A 80 -0.92 -5.07 -8.75
N LEU A 81 -0.89 -5.84 -7.67
CA LEU A 81 0.30 -6.59 -7.24
C LEU A 81 0.69 -7.67 -8.25
N VAL A 82 -0.28 -8.39 -8.79
CA VAL A 82 -0.04 -9.38 -9.87
C VAL A 82 0.54 -8.69 -11.10
N ALA A 83 -0.01 -7.54 -11.50
CA ALA A 83 0.52 -6.77 -12.62
C ALA A 83 1.96 -6.26 -12.35
N LEU A 84 2.29 -5.89 -11.11
CA LEU A 84 3.64 -5.51 -10.69
C LEU A 84 4.60 -6.71 -10.75
N ALA A 85 4.16 -7.89 -10.32
CA ALA A 85 4.95 -9.11 -10.40
C ALA A 85 5.31 -9.46 -11.85
N ILE A 86 4.34 -9.41 -12.76
CA ILE A 86 4.56 -9.69 -14.20
C ILE A 86 5.48 -8.64 -14.83
N SER A 87 5.32 -7.37 -14.47
CA SER A 87 6.03 -6.28 -15.13
C SER A 87 7.41 -5.96 -14.56
N SER A 88 7.56 -5.90 -13.24
CA SER A 88 8.78 -5.39 -12.58
C SER A 88 9.65 -6.50 -12.01
N LEU A 89 9.07 -7.62 -11.59
CA LEU A 89 9.83 -8.75 -11.03
C LEU A 89 10.23 -9.76 -12.10
N LEU A 90 9.27 -10.17 -12.93
CA LEU A 90 9.49 -11.18 -13.97
C LEU A 90 9.90 -10.58 -15.32
N GLU A 91 9.75 -9.26 -15.48
CA GLU A 91 10.06 -8.49 -16.71
C GLU A 91 9.45 -9.04 -18.01
N ILE A 92 8.41 -9.88 -17.92
CA ILE A 92 7.78 -10.54 -19.08
C ILE A 92 7.15 -9.49 -20.01
N LYS A 93 6.48 -8.51 -19.43
CA LYS A 93 5.81 -7.43 -20.18
C LYS A 93 5.77 -6.15 -19.34
N LYS A 94 6.26 -5.04 -19.90
CA LYS A 94 6.12 -3.73 -19.27
C LYS A 94 4.66 -3.30 -19.22
N ILE A 95 4.12 -3.22 -18.01
CA ILE A 95 2.79 -2.69 -17.71
C ILE A 95 3.01 -1.41 -16.91
N ARG A 96 2.31 -0.33 -17.26
CA ARG A 96 2.33 0.93 -16.49
C ARG A 96 1.46 0.77 -15.24
N THR A 97 1.85 -0.08 -14.31
CA THR A 97 1.11 -0.33 -13.06
C THR A 97 0.86 0.92 -12.24
N GLY A 98 1.76 1.91 -12.35
CA GLY A 98 1.57 3.24 -11.76
C GLY A 98 0.27 3.94 -12.17
N SER A 99 -0.19 3.77 -13.41
CA SER A 99 -1.44 4.41 -13.86
C SER A 99 -2.70 3.77 -13.29
N PHE A 100 -2.58 2.60 -12.66
CA PHE A 100 -3.69 1.89 -12.02
C PHE A 100 -3.82 2.19 -10.52
N LEU A 101 -2.88 2.95 -9.92
CA LEU A 101 -3.01 3.38 -8.51
C LEU A 101 -4.33 4.09 -8.18
N PRO A 102 -4.89 4.98 -9.04
CA PRO A 102 -6.17 5.62 -8.77
C PRO A 102 -7.33 4.63 -8.57
N ALA A 103 -7.22 3.41 -9.10
CA ALA A 103 -8.24 2.37 -8.93
C ALA A 103 -8.47 2.00 -7.46
N LEU A 104 -7.44 2.15 -6.59
CA LEU A 104 -7.57 1.90 -5.15
C LEU A 104 -8.53 2.88 -4.46
N LEU A 105 -8.72 4.08 -5.01
CA LEU A 105 -9.73 5.03 -4.51
C LEU A 105 -11.09 4.80 -5.18
N VAL A 106 -11.08 4.49 -6.48
CA VAL A 106 -12.30 4.31 -7.27
C VAL A 106 -13.10 3.07 -6.83
N ALA A 107 -12.44 1.95 -6.51
CA ALA A 107 -13.12 0.71 -6.11
C ALA A 107 -14.04 0.88 -4.87
N PRO A 108 -13.56 1.38 -3.71
CA PRO A 108 -14.43 1.62 -2.57
C PRO A 108 -15.48 2.71 -2.83
N LEU A 109 -15.19 3.73 -3.65
CA LEU A 109 -16.17 4.75 -4.04
C LEU A 109 -17.35 4.15 -4.83
N ILE A 110 -17.10 3.22 -5.75
CA ILE A 110 -18.17 2.55 -6.50
C ILE A 110 -19.08 1.77 -5.56
N VAL A 111 -18.51 1.00 -4.62
CA VAL A 111 -19.29 0.26 -3.62
C VAL A 111 -20.13 1.20 -2.77
N TRP A 112 -19.55 2.33 -2.35
CA TRP A 112 -20.27 3.34 -1.59
C TRP A 112 -21.48 3.88 -2.37
N VAL A 113 -21.31 4.23 -3.65
CA VAL A 113 -22.41 4.69 -4.52
C VAL A 113 -23.50 3.61 -4.66
N ILE A 114 -23.13 2.35 -4.85
CA ILE A 114 -24.09 1.25 -4.97
C ILE A 114 -24.85 1.04 -3.65
N SER A 115 -24.18 1.18 -2.50
CA SER A 115 -24.81 1.00 -1.18
C SER A 115 -25.85 2.06 -0.81
N LEU A 116 -25.95 3.15 -1.58
CA LEU A 116 -26.96 4.21 -1.41
C LEU A 116 -28.31 3.87 -2.08
N PHE A 117 -28.34 2.88 -2.98
CA PHE A 117 -29.54 2.42 -3.69
C PHE A 117 -30.04 1.09 -3.12
#